data_AF-A0A1Q3BX15-F1
#
_entry.id   AF-A0A1Q3BX15-F1
#
_cell.length_a   1.000
_cell.length_b   1.000
_cell.length_c   1.000
_cell.angle_alpha   90.00
_cell.angle_beta   90.00
_cell.angle_gamma   90.00
#
_symmetry.space_group_name_H-M   'P 1'
#
loop_
_entity.id
_entity.type
_entity.pdbx_description
1 polymer ?
#
loop_
_entity_poly.entity_id
_entity_poly.type
_entity_poly.pdbx_seq_one_letter_code
_entity_poly.pdbx_strand_id
1 'polypeptide(L)'
;MFLKAVNCEGEYKDKWINSDLISKSILEVGPHNVVQVVTNNALVCKVAGLLIETQYPHIFWTPCVVHTLNLALKIICAAKHTEANEVVFEECNWISIIHGDVMFIKKIHHESFNEVGHV
;
A
#
# COMPACT_ATOMS: atom_id res chain seq x y z
N MET A 1 -2.11 -17.20 3.05
CA MET A 1 -3.05 -17.09 4.19
C MET A 1 -3.32 -15.62 4.42
N PHE A 2 -4.59 -15.23 4.55
CA PHE A 2 -5.04 -13.87 4.79
C PHE A 2 -5.73 -13.82 6.15
N LEU A 3 -5.42 -12.84 7.00
CA LEU A 3 -5.97 -12.76 8.35
C LEU A 3 -7.35 -12.10 8.35
N LYS A 4 -7.42 -10.82 7.95
CA LYS A 4 -8.66 -10.04 7.89
C LYS A 4 -8.52 -8.76 7.07
N ALA A 5 -9.65 -8.21 6.64
CA ALA A 5 -9.78 -6.84 6.15
C ALA A 5 -10.75 -6.09 7.07
N VAL A 6 -10.44 -4.83 7.32
CA VAL A 6 -11.31 -3.90 8.05
C VAL A 6 -11.60 -2.73 7.11
N ASN A 7 -12.86 -2.46 6.83
CA ASN A 7 -13.25 -1.26 6.11
C ASN A 7 -13.25 -0.06 7.07
N CYS A 8 -12.45 0.96 6.78
CA CYS A 8 -12.38 2.20 7.55
C CYS A 8 -12.88 3.40 6.71
N GLU A 9 -13.68 3.16 5.68
CA GLU A 9 -14.32 4.21 4.90
C GLU A 9 -15.34 4.99 5.74
N GLY A 10 -15.39 6.32 5.56
CA GLY A 10 -16.24 7.20 6.36
C GLY A 10 -15.69 7.54 7.76
N GLU A 11 -14.68 6.83 8.26
CA GLU A 11 -14.00 7.18 9.52
C GLU A 11 -12.87 8.19 9.31
N TYR A 12 -12.68 9.08 10.31
CA TYR A 12 -11.51 9.96 10.31
C TYR A 12 -10.24 9.13 10.51
N LYS A 13 -9.39 9.09 9.48
CA LYS A 13 -8.15 8.30 9.49
C LYS A 13 -7.12 8.91 10.44
N ASP A 14 -7.19 8.52 11.70
CA ASP A 14 -6.22 8.91 12.73
C ASP A 14 -5.13 7.83 12.90
N LYS A 15 -3.94 8.24 13.33
CA LYS A 15 -2.84 7.34 13.69
C LYS A 15 -3.24 6.35 14.79
N TRP A 16 -4.09 6.80 15.72
CA TRP A 16 -4.53 6.00 16.86
C TRP A 16 -5.44 4.85 16.47
N ILE A 17 -6.41 5.11 15.58
CA ILE A 17 -7.31 4.08 15.05
C ILE A 17 -6.48 3.03 14.28
N ASN A 18 -5.54 3.48 13.45
CA ASN A 18 -4.65 2.57 12.72
C ASN A 18 -3.78 1.73 13.66
N SER A 19 -3.15 2.32 14.68
CA SER A 19 -2.35 1.56 15.64
C SER A 19 -3.20 0.58 16.46
N ASP A 20 -4.43 0.95 16.83
CA ASP A 20 -5.32 0.06 17.57
C ASP A 20 -5.74 -1.16 16.73
N LEU A 21 -6.08 -0.96 15.46
CA LEU A 21 -6.40 -2.06 14.54
C LEU A 21 -5.21 -3.00 14.33
N ILE A 22 -4.00 -2.46 14.21
CA ILE A 22 -2.77 -3.25 14.09
C ILE A 22 -2.51 -4.02 15.39
N SER A 23 -2.59 -3.36 16.54
CA SER A 23 -2.38 -3.97 17.86
C SER A 23 -3.37 -5.12 18.12
N LYS A 24 -4.66 -4.92 17.83
CA LYS A 24 -5.68 -5.99 17.90
C LYS A 24 -5.32 -7.21 17.05
N SER A 25 -4.76 -6.98 15.86
CA SER A 25 -4.33 -8.05 14.96
C SER A 25 -3.09 -8.79 15.49
N ILE A 26 -2.14 -8.05 16.09
CA ILE A 26 -0.95 -8.64 16.74
C ILE A 26 -1.37 -9.50 17.93
N LEU A 27 -2.31 -9.05 18.75
CA LEU A 27 -2.82 -9.80 19.89
C LEU A 27 -3.53 -11.09 19.48
N GLU A 28 -4.31 -11.05 18.39
CA GLU A 28 -5.01 -12.21 17.83
C GLU A 28 -4.03 -13.28 17.32
N VAL A 29 -2.96 -12.87 16.64
CA VAL A 29 -1.89 -13.77 16.17
C VAL A 29 -0.96 -14.21 17.31
N GLY A 30 -0.86 -13.41 18.37
CA GLY A 30 0.10 -13.55 19.45
C GLY A 30 1.36 -12.70 19.17
N PRO A 31 1.76 -11.78 20.08
CA PRO A 31 2.88 -10.88 19.82
C PRO A 31 4.20 -11.57 19.47
N HIS A 32 4.47 -12.74 20.04
CA HIS A 32 5.69 -13.53 19.76
C HIS A 32 5.71 -14.17 18.37
N ASN A 33 4.55 -14.26 17.71
CA ASN A 33 4.40 -14.83 16.37
C ASN A 33 4.47 -13.76 15.27
N VAL A 34 4.65 -12.48 15.64
CA VAL A 34 4.78 -11.35 14.72
C VAL A 34 6.20 -10.81 14.80
N VAL A 35 6.85 -10.65 13.64
CA VAL A 35 8.24 -10.18 13.55
C VAL A 35 8.32 -8.79 12.93
N GLN A 36 7.37 -8.45 12.07
CA GLN A 36 7.40 -7.20 11.30
C GLN A 36 6.00 -6.68 11.02
N VAL A 37 5.84 -5.36 11.08
CA VAL A 37 4.69 -4.64 10.54
C VAL A 37 5.13 -3.77 9.39
N VAL A 38 4.42 -3.90 8.27
CA VAL A 38 4.64 -3.08 7.06
C VAL A 38 3.40 -2.22 6.85
N THR A 39 3.55 -0.90 6.88
CA THR A 39 2.45 0.05 6.61
C THR A 39 2.76 0.94 5.41
N ASN A 40 1.74 1.56 4.81
CA ASN A 40 1.97 2.51 3.71
C ASN A 40 2.91 3.67 4.14
N ASN A 41 3.58 4.31 3.18
CA ASN A 41 4.51 5.42 3.40
C ASN A 41 3.80 6.76 3.75
N ALA A 42 2.46 6.79 3.79
CA ALA A 42 1.70 7.97 4.20
C ALA A 42 2.02 8.36 5.66
N LEU A 43 2.02 9.67 5.96
CA LEU A 43 2.42 10.20 7.26
C LEU A 43 1.67 9.54 8.43
N VAL A 44 0.34 9.41 8.32
CA VAL A 44 -0.49 8.76 9.35
C VAL A 44 -0.11 7.31 9.60
N CYS A 45 0.23 6.56 8.54
CA CYS A 45 0.63 5.16 8.62
C CYS A 45 2.04 5.00 9.20
N LYS A 46 2.94 5.95 8.93
CA LYS A 46 4.27 5.99 9.56
C LYS A 46 4.15 6.15 11.06
N VAL A 47 3.37 7.13 11.52
CA VAL A 47 3.22 7.37 12.95
C VAL A 47 2.55 6.18 13.64
N ALA A 48 1.52 5.58 13.02
CA ALA A 48 0.91 4.35 13.55
C ALA A 48 1.92 3.19 13.65
N GLY A 49 2.78 3.01 12.65
CA GLY A 49 3.83 2.00 12.66
C GLY A 49 4.86 2.20 13.77
N LEU A 50 5.34 3.43 13.95
CA LEU A 50 6.28 3.79 15.02
C LEU A 50 5.67 3.59 16.42
N LEU A 51 4.36 3.85 16.59
CA LEU A 51 3.65 3.57 17.84
C LEU A 51 3.64 2.06 18.15
N ILE A 52 3.44 1.22 17.14
CA ILE A 52 3.48 -0.24 17.29
C ILE A 52 4.88 -0.72 17.68
N GLU A 53 5.92 -0.22 17.02
CA GLU A 53 7.31 -0.55 17.35
C GLU A 53 7.68 -0.11 18.78
N THR A 54 7.12 1.01 19.24
CA THR A 54 7.26 1.45 20.65
C THR A 54 6.54 0.51 21.62
N GLN A 55 5.34 0.04 21.25
CA GLN A 55 4.52 -0.84 22.10
C GLN A 55 5.05 -2.29 22.15
N TYR A 56 5.66 -2.76 21.06
CA TYR A 56 6.19 -4.11 20.91
C TYR A 56 7.64 -4.03 20.42
N PRO A 57 8.62 -3.83 21.32
CA PRO A 57 10.02 -3.57 20.93
C PRO A 57 10.71 -4.69 20.13
N HIS A 58 10.14 -5.90 20.10
CA HIS A 58 10.64 -7.03 19.31
C HIS A 58 10.07 -7.09 17.88
N ILE A 59 9.12 -6.21 17.54
CA ILE A 59 8.48 -6.12 16.23
C ILE A 59 9.04 -4.91 15.48
N PHE A 60 9.63 -5.15 14.32
CA PHE A 60 10.18 -4.07 13.50
C PHE A 60 9.08 -3.42 12.66
N TRP A 61 9.07 -2.09 12.60
CA TRP A 61 8.25 -1.37 11.64
C TRP A 61 9.06 -0.95 10.41
N THR A 62 8.45 -1.10 9.23
CA THR A 62 9.02 -0.60 7.97
C THR A 62 7.96 0.01 7.06
N PRO A 63 8.31 1.06 6.29
CA PRO A 63 7.41 1.59 5.27
C PRO A 63 7.32 0.62 4.08
N CYS A 64 6.13 0.56 3.49
CA CYS A 64 5.87 -0.26 2.32
C CYS A 64 6.61 0.28 1.09
N VAL A 65 7.51 -0.54 0.54
CA VAL A 65 8.30 -0.24 -0.67
C VAL A 65 7.41 -0.13 -1.90
N VAL A 66 6.26 -0.80 -1.91
CA VAL A 66 5.30 -0.78 -3.03
C VAL A 66 4.82 0.65 -3.32
N HIS A 67 4.67 1.50 -2.31
CA HIS A 67 4.26 2.88 -2.54
C HIS A 67 5.32 3.70 -3.27
N THR A 68 6.59 3.53 -2.89
CA THR A 68 7.74 4.15 -3.57
C THR A 68 7.87 3.64 -4.99
N LEU A 69 7.72 2.33 -5.19
CA LEU A 69 7.72 1.71 -6.51
C LEU A 69 6.59 2.29 -7.38
N ASN A 70 5.38 2.38 -6.86
CA ASN A 70 4.24 2.97 -7.57
C ASN A 70 4.51 4.44 -7.97
N LEU A 71 5.18 5.23 -7.12
CA LEU A 71 5.55 6.60 -7.48
C LEU A 71 6.60 6.64 -8.59
N ALA A 72 7.65 5.81 -8.50
CA ALA A 72 8.69 5.70 -9.52
C ALA A 72 8.09 5.26 -10.87
N LEU A 73 7.21 4.27 -10.87
CA LEU A 73 6.51 3.79 -12.07
C LEU A 73 5.66 4.88 -12.71
N LYS A 74 4.95 5.70 -11.91
CA LYS A 74 4.20 6.85 -12.44
C LYS A 74 5.09 7.88 -13.14
N ILE A 75 6.28 8.13 -12.59
CA ILE A 75 7.25 9.06 -13.20
C ILE A 75 7.73 8.50 -14.54
N ILE A 76 8.07 7.20 -14.58
CA ILE A 76 8.50 6.52 -15.81
C ILE A 76 7.39 6.56 -16.86
N CYS A 77 6.14 6.23 -16.51
CA CYS A 77 5.01 6.23 -17.43
C CYS A 77 4.62 7.64 -17.92
N ALA A 78 4.95 8.70 -17.15
CA ALA A 78 4.68 10.09 -17.53
C ALA A 78 5.80 10.71 -18.39
N ALA A 79 6.95 10.04 -18.52
CA ALA A 79 8.05 10.53 -19.31
C ALA A 79 7.66 10.60 -20.80
N LYS A 80 7.97 11.72 -21.45
CA LYS A 80 7.76 11.88 -22.89
C LYS A 80 8.91 11.23 -23.65
N HIS A 81 8.59 10.60 -24.78
CA HIS A 81 9.60 10.12 -25.72
C HIS A 81 10.27 11.32 -26.40
N THR A 82 11.61 11.35 -26.37
CA THR A 82 12.46 12.38 -26.95
C THR A 82 13.74 11.72 -27.48
N GLU A 83 14.44 12.36 -28.42
CA GLU A 83 15.72 11.84 -28.93
C GLU A 83 16.77 11.63 -27.81
N ALA A 84 16.72 12.43 -26.75
CA ALA A 84 17.65 12.32 -25.62
C ALA A 84 17.43 11.09 -24.71
N ASN A 85 16.26 10.43 -24.79
CA ASN A 85 15.92 9.28 -23.94
C ASN A 85 15.44 8.05 -24.74
N GLU A 86 15.64 8.03 -26.06
CA GLU A 86 15.17 6.98 -26.97
C GLU A 86 15.54 5.56 -26.51
N VAL A 87 16.82 5.32 -26.21
CA VAL A 87 17.30 4.01 -25.74
C VAL A 87 16.62 3.57 -24.44
N VAL A 88 16.47 4.49 -23.48
CA VAL A 88 15.83 4.18 -22.19
C VAL A 88 14.33 4.00 -22.35
N PHE A 89 13.70 4.77 -23.23
CA PHE A 89 12.28 4.71 -23.49
C PHE A 89 11.89 3.36 -24.12
N GLU A 90 12.62 2.90 -25.14
CA GLU A 90 12.38 1.59 -25.77
C GLU A 90 12.53 0.43 -24.76
N GLU A 91 13.59 0.43 -23.96
CA GLU A 91 13.84 -0.61 -22.93
C GLU A 91 12.79 -0.60 -21.80
N CYS A 92 12.16 0.55 -21.52
CA CYS A 92 11.19 0.70 -20.43
C CYS A 92 9.72 0.80 -20.92
N ASN A 93 9.47 0.79 -22.22
CA ASN A 93 8.12 0.99 -22.77
C ASN A 93 7.12 -0.08 -22.32
N TRP A 94 7.60 -1.30 -22.05
CA TRP A 94 6.78 -2.40 -21.50
C TRP A 94 6.12 -2.05 -20.15
N ILE A 95 6.71 -1.14 -19.37
CA ILE A 95 6.15 -0.67 -18.11
C ILE A 95 4.83 0.08 -18.35
N SER A 96 4.74 0.87 -19.43
CA SER A 96 3.52 1.59 -19.81
C SER A 96 2.39 0.63 -20.19
N ILE A 97 2.72 -0.51 -20.80
CA ILE A 97 1.75 -1.57 -21.14
C ILE A 97 1.20 -2.20 -19.86
N ILE A 98 2.08 -2.64 -18.95
CA ILE A 98 1.67 -3.20 -17.66
C ILE A 98 0.88 -2.19 -16.83
N HIS A 99 1.24 -0.91 -16.86
CA HIS A 99 0.48 0.14 -16.20
C HIS A 99 -0.96 0.22 -16.73
N GLY A 100 -1.16 0.09 -18.05
CA GLY A 100 -2.47 0.00 -18.68
C GLY A 100 -3.30 -1.17 -18.13
N ASP A 101 -2.71 -2.36 -18.08
CA ASP A 101 -3.37 -3.57 -17.55
C ASP A 101 -3.74 -3.44 -16.07
N VAL A 102 -2.84 -2.91 -15.25
CA VAL A 102 -3.07 -2.66 -13.82
C VAL A 102 -4.21 -1.66 -13.61
N MET A 103 -4.27 -0.59 -14.42
CA MET A 103 -5.35 0.38 -14.35
C MET A 103 -6.70 -0.22 -14.76
N PHE A 104 -6.71 -1.14 -15.73
CA PHE A 104 -7.89 -1.90 -16.13
C PHE A 104 -8.39 -2.82 -15.00
N ILE A 105 -7.49 -3.58 -14.37
CA ILE A 105 -7.82 -4.45 -13.22
C ILE A 105 -8.34 -3.61 -12.04
N LYS A 106 -7.70 -2.47 -11.76
CA LYS A 106 -8.14 -1.56 -10.69
C LYS A 106 -9.55 -1.02 -10.94
N LYS A 107 -9.88 -0.72 -12.20
CA LYS A 107 -11.23 -0.28 -12.60
C LYS A 107 -12.27 -1.37 -12.33
N ILE A 108 -11.98 -2.61 -12.71
CA ILE A 108 -12.85 -3.77 -12.42
C ILE A 108 -13.08 -3.92 -10.92
N HIS A 109 -12.03 -3.87 -10.10
CA HIS A 109 -12.19 -3.96 -8.65
C HIS A 109 -13.03 -2.82 -8.06
N HIS A 110 -12.83 -1.59 -8.52
CA HIS A 110 -13.62 -0.44 -8.03
C HIS A 110 -15.09 -0.53 -8.44
N GLU A 111 -15.39 -1.05 -9.65
CA GLU A 111 -16.76 -1.28 -10.11
C GLU A 111 -17.42 -2.44 -9.33
N SER A 112 -16.72 -3.54 -9.10
CA SER A 112 -17.24 -4.67 -8.31
C SER A 112 -17.49 -4.33 -6.84
N PHE A 113 -16.68 -3.48 -6.21
CA PHE A 113 -16.94 -3.02 -4.84
C PHE A 113 -18.15 -2.08 -4.75
N ASN A 114 -18.44 -1.30 -5.79
CA ASN A 114 -19.61 -0.42 -5.86
C ASN A 114 -20.92 -1.18 -6.15
N GLU A 115 -20.86 -2.30 -6.89
CA GLU A 115 -22.05 -3.15 -7.11
C GLU A 115 -22.45 -3.95 -5.87
N VAL A 116 -21.49 -4.33 -5.02
CA VAL A 116 -21.77 -5.05 -3.75
C VAL A 116 -22.30 -4.12 -2.65
N GLY A 117 -22.22 -2.80 -2.82
CA GLY A 117 -22.77 -1.79 -1.91
C GLY A 117 -24.25 -1.44 -2.14
N HIS A 118 -24.93 -2.09 -3.09
CA HIS A 118 -26.34 -1.87 -3.43
C HIS A 118 -27.24 -3.11 -3.20
N VAL A 119 -26.85 -4.03 -2.31
CA VAL A 119 -27.74 -5.08 -1.79
C VAL A 119 -27.77 -5.04 -0.27
#